data_AF-D5RCD3-F1
#
_entry.id   AF-D5RCD3-F1
#
_cell.length_a   1.000
_cell.length_b   1.000
_cell.length_c   1.000
_cell.angle_alpha   90.00
_cell.angle_beta   90.00
_cell.angle_gamma   90.00
#
_symmetry.space_group_name_H-M   'P 1'
#
loop_
_entity.id
_entity.type
_entity.pdbx_description
1 polymer ?
#
loop_
_entity_poly.entity_id
_entity_poly.type
_entity_poly.pdbx_seq_one_letter_code
_entity_poly.pdbx_strand_id
1 'polypeptide(L)'
;MLKLRAMNLGGILADDMGLGKTLQVITYLESVKRERASLIVTPASLILNWENEFNKFNSSVLTLSIYGDRKNREGLLSNLKNEVVITSYDYLKRDMDLYENIDFDTIILDEAQYIKNHKTKVAQAVKKINSKFKLVLTGTPLENSLAEIWSIFDFLMNGYLFNYDYFYKN
;
A
#
# COMPACT_ATOMS: atom_id res chain seq x y z
N MET A 1 -10.87 -9.67 -2.03
CA MET A 1 -10.55 -8.28 -2.43
C MET A 1 -11.67 -7.59 -3.21
N LEU A 2 -12.14 -8.13 -4.35
CA LEU A 2 -13.18 -7.48 -5.18
C LEU A 2 -14.46 -7.08 -4.43
N LYS A 3 -14.95 -7.95 -3.52
CA LYS A 3 -16.13 -7.64 -2.69
C LYS A 3 -15.90 -6.46 -1.74
N LEU A 4 -14.75 -6.39 -1.09
CA LEU A 4 -14.39 -5.26 -0.20
C LEU A 4 -14.33 -3.95 -0.99
N ARG A 5 -13.68 -3.99 -2.17
CA ARG A 5 -13.64 -2.85 -3.10
C ARG A 5 -15.04 -2.39 -3.51
N ALA A 6 -15.95 -3.31 -3.84
CA ALA A 6 -17.32 -2.97 -4.20
C ALA A 6 -18.11 -2.31 -3.05
N MET A 7 -17.73 -2.60 -1.80
CA MET A 7 -18.32 -2.01 -0.59
C MET A 7 -17.59 -0.76 -0.10
N ASN A 8 -16.55 -0.30 -0.81
CA ASN A 8 -15.64 0.77 -0.36
C ASN A 8 -15.02 0.52 1.02
N LEU A 9 -14.76 -0.75 1.36
CA LEU A 9 -14.07 -1.15 2.59
C LEU A 9 -12.61 -1.49 2.28
N GLY A 10 -11.69 -1.11 3.17
CA GLY A 10 -10.31 -1.58 3.11
C GLY A 10 -10.18 -3.06 3.46
N GLY A 11 -9.05 -3.68 3.09
CA GLY A 11 -8.78 -5.08 3.38
C GLY A 11 -7.47 -5.35 4.10
N ILE A 12 -7.43 -6.43 4.87
CA ILE A 12 -6.22 -7.01 5.44
C ILE A 12 -6.06 -8.42 4.87
N LEU A 13 -4.90 -8.72 4.30
CA LEU A 13 -4.47 -10.10 4.00
C LEU A 13 -3.42 -10.50 5.02
N ALA A 14 -3.85 -11.28 6.01
CA ALA A 14 -3.06 -11.72 7.16
C ALA A 14 -2.70 -13.22 7.11
N ASP A 15 -2.64 -13.79 5.91
CA ASP A 15 -2.18 -15.17 5.71
C ASP A 15 -0.71 -15.32 6.10
N ASP A 16 -0.28 -16.50 6.52
CA ASP A 16 1.13 -16.79 6.83
C ASP A 16 2.07 -16.48 5.65
N MET A 17 3.35 -16.27 5.98
CA MET A 17 4.40 -16.10 4.98
C MET A 17 4.46 -17.33 4.05
N GLY A 18 4.58 -17.10 2.74
CA GLY A 18 4.64 -18.18 1.75
C GLY A 18 3.30 -18.67 1.20
N LEU A 19 2.15 -18.21 1.72
CA LEU A 19 0.82 -18.61 1.23
C LEU A 19 0.34 -17.86 -0.04
N GLY A 20 1.26 -17.24 -0.79
CA GLY A 20 0.96 -16.66 -2.10
C GLY A 20 0.21 -15.32 -2.07
N LYS A 21 0.28 -14.54 -0.99
CA LYS A 21 -0.32 -13.19 -0.90
C LYS A 21 0.05 -12.30 -2.10
N THR A 22 1.32 -12.35 -2.54
CA THR A 22 1.80 -11.60 -3.71
C THR A 22 1.03 -11.97 -4.98
N LEU A 23 0.85 -13.26 -5.25
CA LEU A 23 0.07 -13.74 -6.39
C LEU A 23 -1.40 -13.31 -6.30
N GLN A 24 -1.99 -13.37 -5.09
CA GLN A 24 -3.35 -12.88 -4.88
C GLN A 24 -3.48 -11.38 -5.22
N VAL A 25 -2.49 -10.56 -4.85
CA VAL A 25 -2.48 -9.12 -5.16
C VAL A 25 -2.30 -8.87 -6.67
N ILE A 26 -1.38 -9.58 -7.32
CA ILE A 26 -1.15 -9.46 -8.76
C ILE A 26 -2.43 -9.81 -9.53
N THR A 27 -3.01 -10.98 -9.25
CA THR A 27 -4.27 -11.42 -9.90
C THR A 27 -5.43 -10.46 -9.62
N TYR A 28 -5.50 -9.89 -8.42
CA TYR A 28 -6.46 -8.83 -8.12
C TYR A 28 -6.24 -7.59 -9.01
N LEU A 29 -5.00 -7.08 -9.12
CA LEU A 29 -4.67 -5.89 -9.92
C LEU A 29 -4.93 -6.07 -11.42
N GLU A 30 -4.83 -7.31 -11.92
CA GLU A 30 -5.20 -7.70 -13.28
C GLU A 30 -6.73 -7.81 -13.47
N SER A 31 -7.44 -8.28 -12.45
CA SER A 31 -8.89 -8.46 -12.51
C SER A 31 -9.68 -7.15 -12.48
N VAL A 32 -9.07 -6.05 -12.02
CA VAL A 32 -9.72 -4.74 -11.94
C VAL A 32 -9.37 -3.88 -13.15
N LYS A 33 -10.39 -3.31 -13.81
CA LYS A 33 -10.17 -2.27 -14.81
C LYS A 33 -9.73 -0.98 -14.11
N ARG A 34 -8.52 -0.52 -14.40
CA ARG A 34 -7.88 0.65 -13.77
C ARG A 34 -7.63 1.73 -14.81
N GLU A 35 -8.11 2.93 -14.52
CA GLU A 35 -7.82 4.16 -15.30
C GLU A 35 -6.76 5.03 -14.62
N ARG A 36 -6.37 4.65 -13.40
CA ARG A 36 -5.38 5.33 -12.55
C ARG A 36 -4.34 4.31 -12.08
N ALA A 37 -3.14 4.78 -11.77
CA ALA A 37 -2.08 3.92 -11.29
C ALA A 37 -2.44 3.29 -9.94
N SER A 38 -1.83 2.14 -9.66
CA SER A 38 -1.84 1.55 -8.31
C SER A 38 -0.48 1.74 -7.66
N LEU A 39 -0.45 1.75 -6.34
CA LEU A 39 0.75 1.93 -5.54
C LEU A 39 0.97 0.73 -4.63
N ILE A 40 2.14 0.12 -4.70
CA ILE A 40 2.63 -0.86 -3.74
C ILE A 40 3.74 -0.18 -2.93
N VAL A 41 3.58 -0.14 -1.62
CA VAL A 41 4.58 0.37 -0.68
C VAL A 41 5.12 -0.81 0.13
N THR A 42 6.43 -1.02 0.06
CA THR A 42 7.06 -2.22 0.59
C THR A 42 8.37 -1.86 1.32
N PRO A 43 8.97 -2.75 2.13
CA PRO A 43 10.38 -2.61 2.51
C PRO A 43 11.27 -2.42 1.28
N ALA A 44 12.32 -1.60 1.39
CA ALA A 44 13.17 -1.26 0.24
C ALA A 44 13.83 -2.50 -0.40
N SER A 45 14.16 -3.52 0.40
CA SER A 45 14.71 -4.80 -0.05
C SER A 45 13.76 -5.61 -0.93
N LEU A 46 12.45 -5.32 -0.89
CA LEU A 46 11.41 -6.08 -1.58
C LEU A 46 10.90 -5.41 -2.86
N ILE A 47 11.38 -4.21 -3.22
CA ILE A 47 10.96 -3.53 -4.46
C ILE A 47 11.21 -4.44 -5.68
N LEU A 48 12.45 -4.89 -5.85
CA LEU A 48 12.82 -5.75 -6.99
C LEU A 48 12.16 -7.14 -6.90
N ASN A 49 11.87 -7.62 -5.68
CA ASN A 49 11.14 -8.88 -5.52
C ASN A 49 9.71 -8.77 -6.07
N TRP A 50 9.00 -7.68 -5.78
CA TRP A 50 7.68 -7.43 -6.35
C TRP A 50 7.72 -7.37 -7.87
N GLU A 51 8.66 -6.60 -8.44
CA GLU A 51 8.85 -6.52 -9.90
C GLU A 51 9.11 -7.89 -10.52
N ASN A 52 9.98 -8.69 -9.92
CA ASN A 52 10.27 -10.04 -10.38
C ASN A 52 9.04 -10.96 -10.34
N GLU A 53 8.18 -10.84 -9.31
CA GLU A 53 6.95 -11.66 -9.24
C GLU A 53 5.94 -11.24 -10.32
N PHE A 54 5.79 -9.95 -10.64
CA PHE A 54 4.97 -9.51 -11.79
C PHE A 54 5.49 -10.10 -13.11
N ASN A 55 6.81 -10.08 -13.32
CA ASN A 55 7.45 -10.64 -14.51
C ASN A 55 7.30 -12.16 -14.59
N LYS A 56 7.52 -12.86 -13.48
CA LYS A 56 7.42 -14.32 -13.36
C LYS A 56 6.03 -14.84 -13.66
N PHE A 57 4.98 -14.13 -13.22
CA PHE A 57 3.60 -14.49 -13.53
C PHE A 57 3.12 -13.98 -14.90
N ASN A 58 4.03 -13.41 -15.70
CA ASN A 58 3.75 -12.87 -17.03
C ASN A 58 2.57 -11.90 -17.02
N SER A 59 2.57 -10.99 -16.03
CA SER A 59 1.46 -10.08 -15.84
C SER A 59 1.35 -9.11 -17.01
N SER A 60 0.11 -8.85 -17.43
CA SER A 60 -0.18 -7.84 -18.47
C SER A 60 -0.05 -6.39 -17.98
N VAL A 61 0.19 -6.21 -16.67
CA VAL A 61 0.25 -4.92 -16.01
C VAL A 61 1.67 -4.38 -16.05
N LEU A 62 1.83 -3.15 -16.57
CA LEU A 62 3.09 -2.43 -16.53
C LEU A 62 3.45 -2.05 -15.09
N THR A 63 4.67 -2.39 -14.66
CA THR A 63 5.21 -2.02 -13.35
C THR A 63 6.25 -0.92 -13.47
N LEU A 64 6.35 -0.07 -12.44
CA LEU A 64 7.36 0.98 -12.32
C LEU A 64 8.01 0.93 -10.94
N SER A 65 9.24 0.43 -10.87
CA SER A 65 10.03 0.39 -9.64
C SER A 65 10.68 1.74 -9.35
N ILE A 66 10.39 2.31 -8.18
CA ILE A 66 10.84 3.63 -7.78
C ILE A 66 12.09 3.53 -6.91
N TYR A 67 13.24 3.88 -7.49
CA TYR A 67 14.53 3.97 -6.80
C TYR A 67 15.50 4.90 -7.54
N GLY A 68 16.71 5.08 -7.01
CA GLY A 68 17.74 5.95 -7.58
C GLY A 68 17.71 7.36 -7.00
N ASP A 69 18.17 8.35 -7.75
CA ASP A 69 18.14 9.75 -7.33
C ASP A 69 16.74 10.38 -7.46
N ARG A 70 16.56 11.58 -6.88
CA ARG A 70 15.24 12.24 -6.83
C ARG A 70 14.70 12.60 -8.21
N LYS A 71 15.57 13.06 -9.12
CA LYS A 71 15.18 13.46 -10.46
C LYS A 71 14.64 12.27 -11.25
N ASN A 72 15.28 11.10 -11.13
CA ASN A 72 14.79 9.87 -11.73
C ASN A 72 13.41 9.48 -11.18
N ARG A 73 13.23 9.51 -9.85
CA ARG A 73 11.94 9.16 -9.22
C ARG A 73 10.82 10.11 -9.64
N GLU A 74 11.09 11.40 -9.72
CA GLU A 74 10.14 12.40 -10.21
C GLU A 74 9.74 12.14 -11.68
N GLY A 75 10.71 11.82 -12.54
CA GLY A 75 10.44 11.42 -13.92
C GLY A 75 9.55 10.18 -14.02
N LEU A 76 9.82 9.15 -13.22
CA LEU A 76 9.02 7.91 -13.18
C LEU A 76 7.59 8.13 -12.66
N LEU A 77 7.40 9.07 -11.74
CA LEU A 77 6.08 9.41 -11.18
C LEU A 77 5.31 10.42 -12.04
N SER A 78 5.95 10.97 -13.09
CA SER A 78 5.29 11.89 -14.02
C SER A 78 4.41 11.13 -15.02
N ASN A 79 3.22 11.66 -15.30
CA ASN A 79 2.29 11.15 -16.33
C ASN A 79 1.85 9.68 -16.17
N LEU A 80 1.70 9.23 -14.92
CA LEU A 80 1.15 7.91 -14.62
C LEU A 80 -0.25 7.74 -15.25
N LYS A 81 -0.48 6.55 -15.82
CA LYS A 81 -1.75 6.11 -16.37
C LYS A 81 -2.32 5.00 -15.49
N ASN A 82 -1.98 3.75 -15.78
CA ASN A 82 -2.53 2.56 -15.10
C ASN A 82 -1.45 1.60 -14.60
N GLU A 83 -0.21 2.08 -14.52
CA GLU A 83 0.94 1.33 -14.02
C GLU A 83 0.76 0.92 -12.56
N VAL A 84 1.49 -0.12 -12.15
CA VAL A 84 1.71 -0.45 -10.74
C VAL A 84 3.05 0.13 -10.33
N VAL A 85 2.99 1.22 -9.56
CA VAL A 85 4.16 1.86 -8.97
C VAL A 85 4.58 1.08 -7.73
N ILE A 86 5.84 0.67 -7.67
CA ILE A 86 6.42 -0.07 -6.53
C ILE A 86 7.45 0.83 -5.88
N THR A 87 7.21 1.26 -4.65
CA THR A 87 8.12 2.16 -3.90
C THR A 87 8.39 1.64 -2.50
N SER A 88 9.39 2.21 -1.83
CA SER A 88 9.63 1.92 -0.42
C SER A 88 8.91 2.89 0.50
N TYR A 89 8.66 2.47 1.74
CA TYR A 89 8.21 3.36 2.82
C TYR A 89 9.12 4.59 2.99
N ASP A 90 10.44 4.40 2.84
CA ASP A 90 11.40 5.50 3.00
C ASP A 90 11.38 6.47 1.82
N TYR A 91 11.26 5.99 0.58
CA TYR A 91 11.11 6.85 -0.59
C TYR A 91 9.79 7.61 -0.56
N LEU A 92 8.69 6.94 -0.26
CA LEU A 92 7.38 7.59 -0.12
C LEU A 92 7.40 8.68 0.95
N LYS A 93 7.94 8.38 2.14
CA LYS A 93 8.09 9.37 3.22
C LYS A 93 8.96 10.55 2.81
N ARG A 94 10.08 10.29 2.12
CA ARG A 94 11.06 11.31 1.74
C ARG A 94 10.56 12.23 0.64
N ASP A 95 9.84 11.68 -0.32
CA ASP A 95 9.42 12.37 -1.53
C ASP A 95 7.88 12.51 -1.57
N MET A 96 7.25 12.68 -0.40
CA MET A 96 5.79 12.73 -0.24
C MET A 96 5.13 13.79 -1.15
N ASP A 97 5.83 14.88 -1.41
CA ASP A 97 5.39 15.94 -2.32
C ASP A 97 5.18 15.47 -3.77
N LEU A 98 5.88 14.41 -4.20
CA LEU A 98 5.68 13.78 -5.50
C LEU A 98 4.41 12.91 -5.56
N TYR A 99 3.87 12.51 -4.40
CA TYR A 99 2.73 11.57 -4.31
C TYR A 99 1.42 12.24 -3.92
N GLU A 100 1.44 13.35 -3.18
CA GLU A 100 0.26 13.93 -2.53
C GLU A 100 -0.85 14.35 -3.51
N ASN A 101 -0.49 14.70 -4.75
CA ASN A 101 -1.42 15.12 -5.80
C ASN A 101 -1.82 13.99 -6.75
N ILE A 102 -1.39 12.76 -6.49
CA ILE A 102 -1.71 11.59 -7.32
C ILE A 102 -2.88 10.85 -6.70
N ASP A 103 -3.97 10.73 -7.46
CA ASP A 103 -5.09 9.87 -7.10
C ASP A 103 -4.84 8.44 -7.58
N PHE A 104 -4.48 7.54 -6.66
CA PHE A 104 -4.29 6.14 -7.01
C PHE A 104 -5.62 5.37 -7.09
N ASP A 105 -5.66 4.34 -7.93
CA ASP A 105 -6.76 3.37 -7.93
C ASP A 105 -6.73 2.51 -6.67
N THR A 106 -5.58 1.89 -6.41
CA THR A 106 -5.37 1.04 -5.25
C THR A 106 -4.03 1.37 -4.60
N ILE A 107 -3.99 1.44 -3.28
CA ILE A 107 -2.74 1.38 -2.50
C ILE A 107 -2.67 0.06 -1.73
N ILE A 108 -1.52 -0.60 -1.80
CA ILE A 108 -1.19 -1.81 -1.05
C ILE A 108 0.03 -1.51 -0.18
N LEU A 109 -0.09 -1.75 1.12
CA LEU A 109 1.04 -1.74 2.04
C LEU A 109 1.48 -3.17 2.31
N ASP A 110 2.69 -3.51 1.92
CA ASP A 110 3.32 -4.78 2.24
C ASP A 110 4.07 -4.67 3.58
N GLU A 111 4.06 -5.74 4.37
CA GLU A 111 4.60 -5.76 5.73
C GLU A 111 4.02 -4.64 6.62
N ALA A 112 2.71 -4.74 6.90
CA ALA A 112 1.89 -3.82 7.69
C ALA A 112 2.53 -3.27 8.98
N GLN A 113 3.39 -4.06 9.63
CA GLN A 113 4.07 -3.70 10.87
C GLN A 113 4.90 -2.41 10.73
N TYR A 114 5.26 -1.99 9.51
CA TYR A 114 5.91 -0.70 9.26
C TYR A 114 5.05 0.51 9.67
N ILE A 115 3.73 0.34 9.77
CA ILE A 115 2.80 1.40 10.14
C ILE A 115 2.12 1.16 11.49
N LYS A 116 2.60 0.20 12.29
CA LYS A 116 1.98 -0.15 13.58
C LYS A 116 1.91 1.01 14.56
N ASN A 117 2.91 1.90 14.53
CA ASN A 117 2.90 3.12 15.32
C ASN A 117 2.40 4.31 14.49
N HIS A 118 1.17 4.73 14.76
CA HIS A 118 0.51 5.84 14.05
C HIS A 118 1.23 7.20 14.16
N LYS A 119 2.09 7.38 15.17
CA LYS A 119 2.85 8.63 15.39
C LYS A 119 4.08 8.75 14.50
N THR A 120 4.46 7.67 13.81
CA THR A 120 5.65 7.68 12.94
C THR A 120 5.40 8.50 11.69
N LYS A 121 6.45 9.15 11.17
CA LYS A 121 6.38 9.88 9.90
C LYS A 121 5.99 8.97 8.73
N VAL A 122 6.36 7.70 8.77
CA VAL A 122 5.97 6.69 7.77
C VAL A 122 4.46 6.48 7.79
N ALA A 123 3.88 6.16 8.96
CA ALA A 123 2.43 5.96 9.10
C ALA A 123 1.65 7.22 8.69
N GLN A 124 2.13 8.40 9.08
CA GLN A 124 1.53 9.67 8.66
C GLN A 124 1.62 9.89 7.14
N ALA A 125 2.74 9.57 6.51
CA ALA A 125 2.92 9.76 5.08
C ALA A 125 2.00 8.86 4.25
N VAL A 126 1.95 7.54 4.54
CA VAL A 126 1.09 6.62 3.78
C VAL A 126 -0.40 6.95 3.93
N LYS A 127 -0.81 7.49 5.08
CA LYS A 127 -2.21 7.88 5.35
C LYS A 127 -2.65 9.11 4.55
N LYS A 128 -1.71 9.93 4.07
CA LYS A 128 -1.98 11.09 3.20
C LYS A 128 -2.19 10.70 1.74
N ILE A 129 -1.90 9.46 1.35
CA ILE A 129 -2.03 9.03 -0.04
C ILE A 129 -3.51 8.85 -0.41
N ASN A 130 -3.92 9.55 -1.46
CA ASN A 130 -5.26 9.44 -2.03
C ASN A 130 -5.39 8.14 -2.82
N SER A 131 -6.41 7.35 -2.50
CA SER A 131 -6.67 6.08 -3.18
C SER A 131 -8.13 5.67 -3.06
N LYS A 132 -8.65 4.98 -4.09
CA LYS A 132 -10.02 4.43 -4.06
C LYS A 132 -10.13 3.17 -3.22
N PHE A 133 -9.12 2.31 -3.24
CA PHE A 133 -9.11 1.07 -2.46
C PHE A 133 -7.78 0.91 -1.72
N LYS A 134 -7.84 0.40 -0.48
CA LYS A 134 -6.69 0.24 0.39
C LYS A 134 -6.58 -1.20 0.86
N LEU A 135 -5.38 -1.76 0.75
CA LEU A 135 -5.07 -3.11 1.18
C LEU A 135 -3.80 -3.08 2.03
N VAL A 136 -3.78 -3.92 3.06
CA VAL A 136 -2.61 -4.16 3.88
C VAL A 136 -2.29 -5.66 3.84
N LEU A 137 -1.03 -6.00 3.66
CA LEU A 137 -0.51 -7.37 3.72
C LEU A 137 0.34 -7.51 4.97
N THR A 138 0.17 -8.61 5.68
CA THR A 138 1.08 -8.98 6.78
C THR A 138 1.20 -10.49 6.85
N GLY A 139 2.42 -10.96 7.14
CA GLY A 139 2.66 -12.36 7.49
C GLY A 139 2.77 -12.59 9.00
N THR A 140 2.67 -11.52 9.80
CA THR A 140 2.81 -11.58 11.25
C THR A 140 1.45 -11.36 11.90
N PRO A 141 1.12 -12.11 12.96
CA PRO A 141 0.00 -11.76 13.83
C PRO A 141 0.20 -10.31 14.31
N LEU A 142 -0.83 -9.47 14.18
CA LEU A 142 -0.82 -8.14 14.80
C LEU A 142 -0.48 -8.32 16.28
N GLU A 143 0.50 -7.58 16.81
CA GLU A 143 1.13 -7.84 18.12
C GLU A 143 0.21 -7.49 19.33
N ASN A 144 -1.12 -7.55 19.15
CA ASN A 144 -2.18 -7.36 20.14
C ASN A 144 -2.27 -5.99 20.81
N SER A 145 -1.51 -4.98 20.36
CA SER A 145 -1.73 -3.62 20.88
C SER A 145 -2.91 -2.96 20.17
N LEU A 146 -3.86 -2.42 20.95
CA LEU A 146 -4.98 -1.62 20.42
C LEU A 146 -4.47 -0.49 19.50
N ALA A 147 -3.29 0.07 19.79
CA ALA A 147 -2.67 1.11 18.97
C ALA A 147 -2.27 0.65 17.56
N GLU A 148 -1.78 -0.58 17.42
CA GLU A 148 -1.44 -1.16 16.12
C GLU A 148 -2.68 -1.40 15.29
N ILE A 149 -3.70 -2.03 15.89
CA ILE A 149 -4.99 -2.26 15.24
C ILE A 149 -5.57 -0.93 14.78
N TRP A 150 -5.61 0.07 15.67
CA TRP A 150 -6.10 1.39 15.34
C TRP A 150 -5.31 2.01 14.18
N SER A 151 -3.98 1.94 14.20
CA SER A 151 -3.15 2.54 13.15
C SER A 151 -3.43 1.95 11.76
N ILE A 152 -3.62 0.62 11.68
CA ILE A 152 -3.92 -0.09 10.43
C ILE A 152 -5.33 0.26 9.95
N PHE A 153 -6.32 0.25 10.84
CA PHE A 153 -7.70 0.62 10.48
C PHE A 153 -7.83 2.08 10.07
N ASP A 154 -7.11 2.99 10.72
CA ASP A 154 -7.06 4.40 10.36
C ASP A 154 -6.46 4.60 8.95
N PHE A 155 -5.50 3.77 8.55
CA PHE A 155 -5.06 3.74 7.16
C PHE A 155 -6.16 3.22 6.21
N LEU A 156 -6.72 2.04 6.50
CA LEU A 156 -7.67 1.35 5.63
C LEU A 156 -8.98 2.11 5.44
N MET A 157 -9.51 2.67 6.53
CA MET A 157 -10.82 3.28 6.64
C MET A 157 -10.74 4.43 7.66
N ASN A 158 -10.16 5.55 7.24
CA ASN A 158 -9.99 6.73 8.09
C ASN A 158 -11.33 7.14 8.73
N GLY A 159 -11.32 7.33 10.05
CA GLY A 159 -12.50 7.70 10.84
C GLY A 159 -13.40 6.53 11.27
N TYR A 160 -13.20 5.31 10.75
CA TYR A 160 -14.03 4.15 11.09
C TYR A 160 -14.00 3.79 12.59
N LEU A 161 -12.82 3.92 13.21
CA LEU A 161 -12.62 3.71 14.65
C LEU A 161 -12.59 5.02 15.44
N PHE A 162 -13.06 6.13 14.86
CA PHE A 162 -12.90 7.47 15.42
C PHE A 162 -11.42 7.83 15.65
N ASN A 163 -11.16 8.87 16.45
CA ASN A 163 -9.81 9.23 16.84
C ASN A 163 -9.21 8.20 17.82
N TYR A 164 -7.88 8.18 17.89
CA TYR A 164 -7.14 7.22 18.73
C TYR A 164 -7.55 7.29 20.21
N ASP A 165 -7.71 8.48 20.78
CA ASP A 165 -8.03 8.64 22.20
C ASP A 165 -9.41 8.09 22.54
N TYR A 166 -10.37 8.20 21.63
CA TYR A 166 -11.71 7.61 21.77
C TYR A 166 -11.64 6.10 21.71
N PHE A 167 -10.97 5.55 20.69
CA PHE A 167 -10.82 4.09 20.50
C PHE A 167 -10.04 3.42 21.63
N TYR A 168 -9.04 4.10 22.19
CA TYR A 168 -8.21 3.52 23.25
C TYR A 168 -8.95 3.46 24.60
N LYS A 169 -9.91 4.36 24.83
CA LYS A 169 -10.60 4.50 26.12
C LYS A 169 -11.90 3.69 26.23
N ASN A 170 -12.50 3.28 25.11
CA ASN A 170 -13.81 2.61 25.04
C ASN A 170 -13.70 1.28 24.32
#